data_AF-A0A3A0C5D3-F1
#
_entry.id   AF-A0A3A0C5D3-F1
#
_cell.length_a   1.000
_cell.length_b   1.000
_cell.length_c   1.000
_cell.angle_alpha   90.00
_cell.angle_beta   90.00
_cell.angle_gamma   90.00
#
_symmetry.space_group_name_H-M   'P 1'
#
loop_
_entity.id
_entity.type
_entity.pdbx_description
1 polymer ?
#
loop_
_entity_poly.entity_id
_entity_poly.type
_entity_poly.pdbx_seq_one_letter_code
_entity_poly.pdbx_strand_id
1 'polypeptide(L)'
;MTERINSHRGVRYLVIAAALVIIIAGITQARSVVVLFLVSIFLAILGAPPVLWVERKRVPSLVAVLLVMAGMITILLIAGALVGASLNSFSNSLPFYQTRIQEQLLDFKTLLASKGIAVTNKIFLDYVNPGAVMSLTAGFLAGLSAVLSNIVLILLTVTFILLEVSSFSAKLRVILGDPLALFPHYKRFVADIQRYMVMKTFISLSSGILIGIWLALLGVDFPVLWGFLAFLLNYVPNLGSIIAAVPA
;
A
#
# COMPACT_ATOMS: atom_id res chain seq x y z
N MET A 1 -37.79 41.61 15.26
CA MET A 1 -37.43 41.18 13.88
C MET A 1 -36.09 40.42 13.82
N THR A 2 -35.23 40.54 14.83
CA THR A 2 -33.91 39.88 14.95
C THR A 2 -33.95 38.37 15.28
N GLU A 3 -35.02 37.87 15.89
CA GLU A 3 -35.12 36.46 16.33
C GLU A 3 -35.28 35.45 15.16
N ARG A 4 -36.01 35.82 14.10
CA ARG A 4 -36.19 34.94 12.92
C ARG A 4 -34.89 34.73 12.14
N ILE A 5 -33.95 35.68 12.17
CA ILE A 5 -32.68 35.60 11.44
C ILE A 5 -31.72 34.57 12.06
N ASN A 6 -31.76 34.41 13.39
CA ASN A 6 -30.89 33.44 14.09
C ASN A 6 -31.36 31.98 13.94
N SER A 7 -32.67 31.75 13.82
CA SER A 7 -33.23 30.40 13.60
C SER A 7 -32.71 29.78 12.29
N HIS A 8 -32.66 30.56 11.20
CA HIS A 8 -32.12 30.08 9.91
C HIS A 8 -30.63 29.76 9.96
N ARG A 9 -29.84 30.48 10.77
CA ARG A 9 -28.41 30.20 10.95
C ARG A 9 -28.20 28.92 11.77
N GLY A 10 -28.94 28.74 12.86
CA GLY A 10 -28.87 27.54 13.70
C GLY A 10 -29.25 26.26 12.95
N VAL A 11 -30.35 26.30 12.18
CA VAL A 11 -30.79 25.18 11.35
C VAL A 11 -29.74 24.85 10.28
N ARG A 12 -29.13 25.85 9.63
CA ARG A 12 -28.07 25.62 8.64
C ARG A 12 -26.85 24.91 9.24
N TYR A 13 -26.41 25.29 10.43
CA TYR A 13 -25.30 24.60 11.09
C TYR A 13 -25.65 23.16 11.48
N LEU A 14 -26.88 22.92 11.98
CA LEU A 14 -27.35 21.57 12.29
C LEU A 14 -27.46 20.69 11.04
N VAL A 15 -27.94 21.22 9.92
CA VAL A 15 -28.03 20.50 8.65
C VAL A 15 -26.63 20.18 8.10
N ILE A 16 -25.68 21.12 8.16
CA ILE A 16 -24.29 20.86 7.75
C ILE A 16 -23.63 19.80 8.64
N ALA A 17 -23.83 19.87 9.95
CA ALA A 17 -23.31 18.88 10.89
C ALA A 17 -23.92 17.49 10.64
N ALA A 18 -25.23 17.40 10.44
CA ALA A 18 -25.92 16.16 10.12
C ALA A 18 -25.44 15.59 8.78
N ALA A 19 -25.30 16.43 7.75
CA ALA A 19 -24.77 16.02 6.45
C ALA A 19 -23.33 15.50 6.56
N LEU A 20 -22.46 16.17 7.32
CA LEU A 20 -21.09 15.70 7.58
C LEU A 20 -21.07 14.34 8.28
N VAL A 21 -21.89 14.16 9.32
CA VAL A 21 -21.98 12.88 10.03
C VAL A 21 -22.47 11.78 9.11
N ILE A 22 -23.49 12.04 8.29
CA ILE A 22 -24.03 11.06 7.32
C ILE A 22 -22.98 10.72 6.26
N ILE A 23 -22.24 11.70 5.74
CA ILE A 23 -21.15 11.47 4.77
C ILE A 23 -20.03 10.65 5.40
N ILE A 24 -19.58 11.00 6.60
CA ILE A 24 -18.52 10.27 7.30
C ILE A 24 -18.97 8.84 7.61
N ALA A 25 -20.18 8.66 8.14
CA ALA A 25 -20.75 7.34 8.40
C ALA A 25 -20.94 6.52 7.12
N GLY A 26 -21.35 7.17 6.02
CA GLY A 26 -21.46 6.54 4.71
C GLY A 26 -20.09 6.07 4.20
N ILE A 27 -19.05 6.89 4.32
CA ILE A 27 -17.69 6.54 3.91
C ILE A 27 -17.11 5.43 4.79
N THR A 28 -17.34 5.44 6.11
CA THR A 28 -16.85 4.38 7.00
C THR A 28 -17.53 3.05 6.72
N GLN A 29 -18.83 3.05 6.42
CA GLN A 29 -19.55 1.86 6.01
C GLN A 29 -19.13 1.37 4.62
N ALA A 30 -18.84 2.30 3.70
CA ALA A 30 -18.33 1.98 2.37
C ALA A 30 -16.80 1.74 2.33
N ARG A 31 -16.12 1.62 3.48
CA ARG A 31 -14.65 1.56 3.55
C ARG A 31 -14.05 0.50 2.64
N SER A 32 -14.65 -0.69 2.56
CA SER A 32 -14.17 -1.78 1.68
C SER A 32 -14.15 -1.36 0.21
N VAL A 33 -15.23 -0.72 -0.25
CA VAL A 33 -15.40 -0.22 -1.61
C VAL A 33 -14.48 0.98 -1.85
N VAL A 34 -14.39 1.91 -0.91
CA VAL A 34 -13.52 3.10 -1.01
C VAL A 34 -12.04 2.67 -1.13
N VAL A 35 -11.59 1.73 -0.31
CA VAL A 35 -10.21 1.21 -0.38
C VAL A 35 -9.96 0.53 -1.73
N LEU A 36 -10.90 -0.28 -2.21
CA LEU A 36 -10.82 -0.91 -3.54
C LEU A 36 -10.66 0.12 -4.65
N PHE A 37 -11.49 1.18 -4.65
CA PHE A 37 -11.40 2.26 -5.64
C PHE A 37 -10.08 3.03 -5.52
N LEU A 38 -9.62 3.35 -4.31
CA LEU A 38 -8.35 4.05 -4.11
C LEU A 38 -7.16 3.25 -4.66
N VAL A 39 -7.10 1.94 -4.35
CA VAL A 39 -6.07 1.04 -4.90
C VAL A 39 -6.18 0.95 -6.42
N SER A 40 -7.40 0.88 -6.97
CA SER A 40 -7.62 0.80 -8.41
C SER A 40 -7.21 2.08 -9.13
N ILE A 41 -7.55 3.25 -8.59
CA ILE A 41 -7.11 4.55 -9.13
C ILE A 41 -5.59 4.65 -9.08
N PHE A 42 -4.98 4.25 -7.96
CA PHE A 42 -3.53 4.24 -7.80
C PHE A 42 -2.84 3.38 -8.86
N LEU A 43 -3.30 2.13 -9.03
CA LEU A 43 -2.79 1.20 -10.03
C LEU A 43 -3.07 1.69 -11.46
N ALA A 44 -4.22 2.32 -11.73
CA ALA A 44 -4.54 2.90 -13.02
C ALA A 44 -3.64 4.09 -13.36
N ILE A 45 -3.33 4.96 -12.39
CA ILE A 45 -2.37 6.06 -12.56
C ILE A 45 -0.99 5.50 -12.94
N LEU A 46 -0.57 4.40 -12.31
CA LEU A 46 0.70 3.74 -12.60
C LEU A 46 0.70 2.99 -13.93
N GLY A 47 -0.45 2.42 -14.33
CA GLY A 47 -0.64 1.70 -15.59
C GLY A 47 -0.91 2.60 -16.80
N ALA A 48 -1.31 3.85 -16.59
CA ALA A 48 -1.62 4.78 -17.66
C ALA A 48 -0.42 5.12 -18.58
N PRO A 49 0.80 5.43 -18.09
CA PRO A 49 1.93 5.70 -18.97
C PRO A 49 2.28 4.53 -19.90
N PRO A 50 2.34 3.25 -19.42
CA PRO A 50 2.47 2.08 -20.29
C PRO A 50 1.36 1.99 -21.35
N VAL A 51 0.08 2.18 -20.98
CA VAL A 51 -1.04 2.10 -21.93
C VAL A 51 -0.87 3.14 -23.03
N LEU A 52 -0.65 4.41 -22.67
CA LEU A 52 -0.47 5.50 -23.61
C LEU A 52 0.77 5.29 -24.50
N TRP A 53 1.82 4.68 -23.99
CA TRP A 53 3.01 4.34 -24.77
C TRP A 53 2.73 3.23 -25.80
N VAL A 54 1.91 2.23 -25.47
CA VAL A 54 1.48 1.18 -26.41
C VAL A 54 0.54 1.74 -27.47
N GLU A 55 -0.41 2.60 -27.10
CA GLU A 55 -1.31 3.28 -28.04
C GLU A 55 -0.56 4.15 -29.05
N ARG A 56 0.51 4.85 -28.62
CA ARG A 56 1.39 5.62 -29.52
C ARG A 56 2.02 4.75 -30.63
N LYS A 57 2.10 3.43 -30.44
CA LYS A 57 2.55 2.48 -31.46
C LYS A 57 1.44 2.03 -32.43
N ARG A 58 0.31 2.74 -32.48
CA ARG A 58 -0.88 2.45 -33.31
C ARG A 58 -1.66 1.20 -32.93
N VAL A 59 -1.52 0.73 -31.69
CA VAL A 59 -2.33 -0.36 -31.13
C VAL A 59 -3.67 0.23 -30.65
N PRO A 60 -4.83 -0.40 -30.95
CA PRO A 60 -6.12 0.08 -30.46
C PRO A 60 -6.18 0.06 -28.93
N SER A 61 -6.89 1.03 -28.34
CA SER A 61 -6.98 1.24 -26.89
C SER A 61 -7.30 -0.03 -26.10
N LEU A 62 -8.27 -0.83 -26.56
CA LEU A 62 -8.64 -2.10 -25.89
C LEU A 62 -7.45 -3.06 -25.77
N VAL A 63 -6.67 -3.21 -26.85
CA VAL A 63 -5.50 -4.12 -26.89
C VAL A 63 -4.36 -3.56 -26.04
N ALA A 64 -4.16 -2.24 -26.05
CA ALA A 64 -3.16 -1.59 -25.20
C ALA A 64 -3.46 -1.80 -23.71
N VAL A 65 -4.72 -1.63 -23.30
CA VAL A 65 -5.15 -1.88 -21.91
C VAL A 65 -4.99 -3.35 -21.56
N LEU A 66 -5.47 -4.29 -22.39
CA LEU A 66 -5.34 -5.72 -22.12
C LEU A 66 -3.88 -6.17 -21.97
N LEU A 67 -2.97 -5.65 -22.81
CA LEU A 67 -1.55 -5.97 -22.73
C LEU A 67 -0.92 -5.47 -21.42
N VAL A 68 -1.23 -4.23 -21.02
CA VAL A 68 -0.73 -3.67 -19.76
C VAL A 68 -1.32 -4.41 -18.56
N MET A 69 -2.62 -4.73 -18.60
CA MET A 69 -3.29 -5.52 -17.57
C MET A 69 -2.66 -6.91 -17.43
N ALA A 70 -2.36 -7.59 -18.54
CA ALA A 70 -1.65 -8.86 -18.51
C ALA A 70 -0.28 -8.72 -17.85
N GLY A 71 0.49 -7.69 -18.20
CA GLY A 71 1.77 -7.39 -17.56
C GLY A 71 1.65 -7.13 -16.05
N MET A 72 0.66 -6.33 -15.63
CA MET A 72 0.38 -6.08 -14.21
C MET A 72 0.01 -7.36 -13.46
N ILE A 73 -0.83 -8.21 -14.05
CA ILE A 73 -1.21 -9.51 -13.49
C ILE A 73 0.04 -10.39 -13.32
N THR A 74 0.88 -10.49 -14.34
CA THR A 74 2.11 -11.29 -14.28
C THR A 74 3.04 -10.80 -13.16
N ILE A 75 3.25 -9.48 -13.05
CA ILE A 75 4.09 -8.90 -12.00
C ILE A 75 3.50 -9.18 -10.61
N LEU A 76 2.20 -8.99 -10.43
CA LEU A 76 1.52 -9.24 -9.15
C LEU A 76 1.57 -10.72 -8.74
N LEU A 77 1.38 -11.64 -9.69
CA LEU A 77 1.47 -13.07 -9.42
C LEU A 77 2.88 -13.50 -9.03
N ILE A 78 3.91 -13.02 -9.74
CA ILE A 78 5.30 -13.32 -9.42
C ILE A 78 5.67 -12.76 -8.04
N ALA A 79 5.37 -11.48 -7.80
CA ALA A 79 5.66 -10.85 -6.51
C ALA A 79 4.90 -11.55 -5.37
N GLY A 80 3.61 -11.83 -5.57
CA GLY A 80 2.77 -12.54 -4.59
C GLY A 80 3.29 -13.94 -4.29
N ALA A 81 3.72 -14.69 -5.29
CA ALA A 81 4.30 -16.02 -5.11
C ALA A 81 5.64 -15.97 -4.36
N LEU A 82 6.55 -15.09 -4.77
CA LEU A 82 7.88 -14.94 -4.14
C LEU A 82 7.79 -14.48 -2.68
N VAL A 83 6.99 -13.45 -2.42
CA VAL A 83 6.78 -12.93 -1.07
C VAL A 83 5.99 -13.93 -0.23
N GLY A 84 4.94 -14.53 -0.77
CA GLY A 84 4.13 -15.54 -0.09
C GLY A 84 4.95 -16.75 0.35
N ALA A 85 5.81 -17.26 -0.54
CA ALA A 85 6.74 -18.34 -0.20
C ALA A 85 7.72 -17.92 0.91
N SER A 86 8.36 -16.75 0.77
CA SER A 86 9.32 -16.25 1.76
C SER A 86 8.68 -16.02 3.13
N LEU A 87 7.45 -15.50 3.14
CA LEU A 87 6.68 -15.22 4.35
C LEU A 87 6.21 -16.50 5.05
N ASN A 88 5.80 -17.51 4.27
CA ASN A 88 5.47 -18.84 4.80
C ASN A 88 6.71 -19.49 5.45
N SER A 89 7.87 -19.41 4.79
CA SER A 89 9.13 -19.94 5.35
C SER A 89 9.57 -19.17 6.60
N PHE A 90 9.39 -17.84 6.62
CA PHE A 90 9.63 -17.03 7.82
C PHE A 90 8.70 -17.46 8.97
N SER A 91 7.40 -17.59 8.71
CA SER A 91 6.40 -18.01 9.70
C SER A 91 6.73 -19.38 10.31
N ASN A 92 7.21 -20.33 9.50
CA ASN A 92 7.62 -21.65 9.97
C ASN A 92 8.93 -21.64 10.77
N SER A 93 9.79 -20.65 10.53
CA SER A 93 11.08 -20.48 11.21
C SER A 93 10.97 -19.62 12.47
N LEU A 94 9.84 -18.92 12.69
CA LEU A 94 9.61 -18.07 13.87
C LEU A 94 9.86 -18.78 15.21
N PRO A 95 9.36 -20.01 15.45
CA PRO A 95 9.63 -20.71 16.71
C PRO A 95 11.12 -20.95 16.95
N PHE A 96 11.88 -21.22 15.89
CA PHE A 96 13.34 -21.41 15.98
C PHE A 96 14.07 -20.11 16.32
N TYR A 97 13.71 -18.98 15.70
CA TYR A 97 14.29 -17.69 16.09
C TYR A 97 13.94 -17.32 17.53
N GLN A 98 12.73 -17.66 17.98
CA GLN A 98 12.32 -17.43 19.36
C GLN A 98 13.22 -18.19 20.35
N THR A 99 13.47 -19.48 20.13
CA THR A 99 14.35 -20.26 21.03
C THR A 99 15.77 -19.72 21.01
N ARG A 100 16.30 -19.35 19.83
CA ARG A 100 17.64 -18.76 19.70
C ARG A 100 17.80 -17.42 20.43
N ILE A 101 16.81 -16.53 20.31
CA ILE A 101 16.80 -15.26 21.03
C ILE A 101 16.73 -15.53 22.53
N GLN A 102 15.91 -16.48 22.98
CA GLN A 102 15.83 -16.85 24.40
C GLN A 102 17.17 -17.40 24.94
N GLU A 103 17.83 -18.29 24.19
CA GLU A 103 19.17 -18.83 24.52
C GLU A 103 20.22 -17.72 24.62
N GLN A 104 20.33 -16.87 23.60
CA GLN A 104 21.29 -15.76 23.58
C GLN A 104 21.05 -14.75 24.69
N LEU A 105 19.78 -14.50 25.04
CA LEU A 105 19.43 -13.63 26.16
C LEU A 105 19.83 -14.25 27.51
N LEU A 106 19.70 -15.57 27.66
CA LEU A 106 20.18 -16.28 28.84
C LEU A 106 21.72 -16.20 28.94
N ASP A 107 22.44 -16.45 27.85
CA ASP A 107 23.90 -16.33 27.79
C ASP A 107 24.36 -14.91 28.14
N PHE A 108 23.70 -13.89 27.55
CA PHE A 108 24.00 -12.49 27.83
C PHE A 108 23.76 -12.14 29.31
N LYS A 109 22.70 -12.68 29.93
CA LYS A 109 22.45 -12.53 31.37
C LYS A 109 23.56 -13.15 32.21
N THR A 110 24.05 -14.33 31.86
CA THR A 110 25.15 -14.96 32.63
C THR A 110 26.42 -14.12 32.59
N LEU A 111 26.70 -13.47 31.45
CA LEU A 111 27.83 -12.56 31.25
C LEU A 111 27.67 -11.24 32.03
N LEU A 112 26.45 -10.73 32.15
CA LEU A 112 26.16 -9.55 33.00
C LEU A 112 26.22 -9.90 34.49
N ALA A 113 25.73 -11.07 34.88
CA ALA A 113 25.82 -11.57 36.25
C ALA A 113 27.28 -11.78 36.68
N SER A 114 28.14 -12.27 35.78
CA SER A 114 29.58 -12.40 36.03
C SER A 114 30.30 -11.04 36.17
N LYS A 115 29.69 -9.94 35.72
CA LYS A 115 30.16 -8.56 35.91
C LYS A 115 29.50 -7.84 37.10
N GLY A 116 28.72 -8.56 37.92
CA GLY A 116 28.07 -8.03 39.13
C GLY A 116 26.76 -7.26 38.88
N ILE A 117 26.20 -7.33 37.68
CA ILE A 117 24.93 -6.68 37.33
C ILE A 117 23.81 -7.72 37.43
N ALA A 118 22.96 -7.61 38.47
CA ALA A 118 21.82 -8.49 38.66
C ALA A 118 20.68 -8.10 37.70
N VAL A 119 20.51 -8.86 36.62
CA VAL A 119 19.44 -8.66 35.64
C VAL A 119 18.22 -9.50 36.01
N THR A 120 17.12 -8.85 36.40
CA THR A 120 15.85 -9.52 36.76
C THR A 120 15.19 -10.21 35.56
N ASN A 121 14.75 -11.46 35.74
CA ASN A 121 14.16 -12.29 34.69
C ASN A 121 12.86 -11.74 34.06
N LYS A 122 12.10 -10.92 34.81
CA LYS A 122 10.81 -10.38 34.36
C LYS A 122 10.91 -9.38 33.20
N ILE A 123 12.03 -8.67 33.05
CA ILE A 123 12.16 -7.62 32.02
C ILE A 123 12.38 -8.21 30.61
N PHE A 124 12.83 -9.47 30.49
CA PHE A 124 13.23 -10.02 29.18
C PHE A 124 12.29 -11.09 28.62
N LEU A 125 11.57 -11.82 29.48
CA LEU A 125 10.61 -12.86 29.04
C LEU A 125 9.23 -12.29 28.71
N ASP A 126 8.86 -11.13 29.28
CA ASP A 126 7.56 -10.49 28.99
C ASP A 126 7.60 -9.63 27.71
N TYR A 127 8.77 -9.12 27.30
CA TYR A 127 8.92 -8.23 26.13
C TYR A 127 9.12 -8.95 24.79
N VAL A 128 9.66 -10.18 24.79
CA VAL A 128 9.70 -11.01 23.56
C VAL A 128 8.40 -11.81 23.50
N ASN A 129 7.30 -11.14 23.12
CA ASN A 129 6.00 -11.78 22.98
C ASN A 129 5.88 -12.47 21.59
N PRO A 130 6.03 -13.80 21.49
CA PRO A 130 5.89 -14.50 20.22
C PRO A 130 4.50 -14.34 19.61
N GLY A 131 3.46 -14.14 20.43
CA GLY A 131 2.11 -13.84 19.98
C GLY A 131 2.01 -12.50 19.24
N ALA A 132 2.79 -11.49 19.63
CA ALA A 132 2.82 -10.21 18.93
C ALA A 132 3.43 -10.38 17.53
N VAL A 133 4.56 -11.07 17.41
CA VAL A 133 5.20 -11.35 16.11
C VAL A 133 4.30 -12.23 15.24
N MET A 134 3.69 -13.28 15.79
CA MET A 134 2.76 -14.15 15.06
C MET A 134 1.52 -13.39 14.59
N SER A 135 0.92 -12.53 15.42
CA SER A 135 -0.26 -11.74 15.04
C SER A 135 0.06 -10.69 13.97
N LEU A 136 1.23 -10.06 14.03
CA LEU A 136 1.70 -9.17 12.97
C LEU A 136 1.90 -9.93 11.65
N THR A 137 2.54 -11.09 11.71
CA THR A 137 2.79 -11.94 10.53
C THR A 137 1.48 -12.45 9.93
N ALA A 138 0.55 -12.91 10.78
CA ALA A 138 -0.79 -13.34 10.38
C ALA A 138 -1.62 -12.20 9.82
N GLY A 139 -1.54 -10.99 10.41
CA GLY A 139 -2.20 -9.79 9.90
C GLY A 139 -1.69 -9.38 8.52
N PHE A 140 -0.38 -9.48 8.30
CA PHE A 140 0.22 -9.22 6.98
C PHE A 140 -0.20 -10.27 5.95
N LEU A 141 -0.18 -11.57 6.31
CA LEU A 141 -0.70 -12.66 5.47
C LEU A 141 -2.19 -12.47 5.14
N ALA A 142 -3.01 -12.10 6.13
CA ALA A 142 -4.42 -11.82 5.93
C ALA A 142 -4.63 -10.62 5.01
N GLY A 143 -3.83 -9.56 5.14
CA GLY A 143 -3.85 -8.40 4.25
C GLY A 143 -3.50 -8.76 2.81
N LEU A 144 -2.43 -9.52 2.59
CA LEU A 144 -2.07 -10.03 1.27
C LEU A 144 -3.17 -10.92 0.69
N SER A 145 -3.70 -11.86 1.49
CA SER A 145 -4.80 -12.74 1.10
C SER A 145 -6.07 -11.96 0.73
N ALA A 146 -6.39 -10.89 1.47
CA ALA A 146 -7.53 -10.03 1.16
C ALA A 146 -7.35 -9.30 -0.18
N VAL A 147 -6.14 -8.80 -0.47
CA VAL A 147 -5.83 -8.17 -1.78
C VAL A 147 -5.94 -9.21 -2.90
N LEU A 148 -5.38 -10.41 -2.71
CA LEU A 148 -5.49 -11.51 -3.68
C LEU A 148 -6.94 -11.93 -3.91
N SER A 149 -7.76 -12.00 -2.86
CA SER A 149 -9.18 -12.36 -2.96
C SER A 149 -9.99 -11.33 -3.74
N ASN A 150 -9.64 -10.05 -3.59
CA ASN A 150 -10.29 -8.95 -4.31
C ASN A 150 -9.60 -8.61 -5.64
N ILE A 151 -8.57 -9.37 -6.06
CA ILE A 151 -7.73 -9.00 -7.20
C ILE A 151 -8.53 -8.87 -8.48
N VAL A 152 -9.52 -9.74 -8.70
CA VAL A 152 -10.40 -9.68 -9.87
C VAL A 152 -11.16 -8.37 -9.92
N LEU A 153 -11.73 -7.93 -8.80
CA LEU A 153 -12.47 -6.67 -8.71
C LEU A 153 -11.55 -5.45 -8.85
N ILE A 154 -10.36 -5.49 -8.24
CA ILE A 154 -9.34 -4.45 -8.40
C ILE A 154 -8.98 -4.32 -9.88
N LEU A 155 -8.61 -5.42 -10.52
CA LEU A 155 -8.17 -5.43 -11.91
C LEU A 155 -9.28 -5.04 -12.88
N LEU A 156 -10.52 -5.48 -12.63
CA LEU A 156 -11.68 -5.05 -13.39
C LEU A 156 -11.87 -3.54 -13.27
N THR A 157 -11.81 -2.99 -12.07
CA THR A 157 -11.96 -1.54 -11.83
C THR A 157 -10.81 -0.75 -12.48
N VAL A 158 -9.57 -1.23 -12.38
CA VAL A 158 -8.41 -0.66 -13.08
C VAL A 158 -8.63 -0.67 -14.59
N THR A 159 -9.13 -1.78 -15.14
CA THR A 159 -9.42 -1.93 -16.58
C THR A 159 -10.43 -0.88 -17.03
N PHE A 160 -11.56 -0.73 -16.32
CA PHE A 160 -12.55 0.30 -16.62
C PHE A 160 -11.97 1.71 -16.55
N ILE A 161 -11.17 2.02 -15.52
CA ILE A 161 -10.52 3.32 -15.39
C ILE A 161 -9.56 3.57 -16.55
N LEU A 162 -8.73 2.60 -16.94
CA LEU A 162 -7.77 2.74 -18.04
C LEU A 162 -8.46 2.89 -19.41
N LEU A 163 -9.52 2.11 -19.67
CA LEU A 163 -10.34 2.24 -20.87
C LEU A 163 -11.01 3.61 -20.93
N GLU A 164 -11.50 4.13 -19.81
CA GLU A 164 -12.07 5.46 -19.76
C GLU A 164 -11.00 6.53 -19.99
N VAL A 165 -9.82 6.45 -19.34
CA VAL A 165 -8.72 7.42 -19.51
C VAL A 165 -8.31 7.59 -20.96
N SER A 166 -8.23 6.51 -21.74
CA SER A 166 -7.88 6.57 -23.16
C SER A 166 -8.96 7.26 -24.03
N SER A 167 -10.24 7.06 -23.70
CA SER A 167 -11.38 7.60 -24.46
C SER A 167 -11.91 8.95 -23.93
N PHE A 168 -11.52 9.33 -22.71
CA PHE A 168 -12.03 10.49 -21.97
C PHE A 168 -11.84 11.80 -22.74
N SER A 169 -10.66 12.00 -23.34
CA SER A 169 -10.35 13.23 -24.08
C SER A 169 -11.22 13.42 -25.33
N ALA A 170 -11.64 12.33 -25.98
CA ALA A 170 -12.52 12.36 -27.14
C ALA A 170 -13.97 12.63 -26.72
N LYS A 171 -14.48 11.93 -25.71
CA LYS A 171 -15.84 12.13 -25.18
C LYS A 171 -16.05 13.55 -24.64
N LEU A 172 -15.07 14.06 -23.90
CA LEU A 172 -15.14 15.39 -23.28
C LEU A 172 -15.18 16.51 -24.33
N ARG A 173 -14.46 16.35 -25.44
CA ARG A 173 -14.47 17.31 -26.56
C ARG A 173 -15.83 17.38 -27.27
N VAL A 174 -16.52 16.24 -27.36
CA VAL A 174 -17.87 16.15 -27.94
C VAL A 174 -18.91 16.86 -27.06
N ILE A 175 -18.77 16.78 -25.72
CA ILE A 175 -19.76 17.31 -24.77
C ILE A 175 -19.53 18.80 -24.45
N LEU A 176 -18.27 19.21 -24.25
CA LEU A 176 -17.93 20.54 -23.72
C LEU A 176 -17.28 21.48 -24.75
N GLY A 177 -17.10 21.08 -26.01
CA GLY A 177 -16.31 21.85 -26.97
C GLY A 177 -14.81 21.69 -26.70
N ASP A 178 -14.03 22.77 -26.54
CA ASP A 178 -12.60 22.66 -26.19
C ASP A 178 -12.39 22.63 -24.66
N PRO A 179 -12.17 21.46 -24.03
CA PRO A 179 -12.13 21.34 -22.57
C PRO A 179 -10.86 21.93 -21.95
N LEU A 180 -9.83 22.16 -22.77
CA LEU A 180 -8.56 22.76 -22.36
C LEU A 180 -8.71 24.22 -21.93
N ALA A 181 -9.75 24.92 -22.41
CA ALA A 181 -10.04 26.28 -22.01
C ALA A 181 -10.62 26.38 -20.58
N LEU A 182 -11.34 25.34 -20.10
CA LEU A 182 -11.96 25.33 -18.77
C LEU A 182 -11.01 24.88 -17.65
N PHE A 183 -10.11 23.93 -17.92
CA PHE A 183 -9.19 23.37 -16.92
C PHE A 183 -7.75 23.23 -17.45
N PRO A 184 -7.06 24.35 -17.75
CA PRO A 184 -5.73 24.34 -18.37
C PRO A 184 -4.65 23.64 -17.52
N HIS A 185 -4.84 23.58 -16.20
CA HIS A 185 -3.90 22.97 -15.27
C HIS A 185 -4.10 21.46 -15.05
N TYR A 186 -5.27 20.90 -15.41
CA TYR A 186 -5.60 19.50 -15.13
C TYR A 186 -4.61 18.52 -15.77
N LYS A 187 -4.25 18.74 -17.03
CA LYS A 187 -3.29 17.86 -17.74
C LYS A 187 -1.91 17.88 -17.10
N ARG A 188 -1.44 19.05 -16.63
CA ARG A 188 -0.15 19.18 -15.94
C ARG A 188 -0.19 18.46 -14.59
N PHE A 189 -1.24 18.68 -13.80
CA PHE A 189 -1.43 18.02 -12.51
C PHE A 189 -1.42 16.48 -12.62
N VAL A 190 -2.16 15.92 -13.58
CA VAL A 190 -2.16 14.47 -13.81
C VAL A 190 -0.78 13.96 -14.27
N ALA A 191 -0.13 14.69 -15.18
CA ALA A 191 1.21 14.32 -15.64
C ALA A 191 2.26 14.38 -14.52
N ASP A 192 2.17 15.38 -13.63
CA ASP A 192 3.06 15.55 -12.48
C ASP A 192 2.85 14.41 -11.47
N ILE A 193 1.61 14.03 -11.17
CA ILE A 193 1.30 12.87 -10.34
C ILE A 193 1.86 11.59 -10.96
N GLN A 194 1.60 11.36 -12.25
CA GLN A 194 2.10 10.16 -12.95
C GLN A 194 3.62 10.10 -12.93
N ARG A 195 4.30 11.20 -13.24
CA ARG A 195 5.77 11.27 -13.22
C ARG A 195 6.31 11.02 -11.82
N TYR A 196 5.72 11.63 -10.79
CA TYR A 196 6.10 11.40 -9.41
C TYR A 196 5.91 9.93 -9.01
N MET A 197 4.75 9.33 -9.31
CA MET A 197 4.44 7.93 -8.99
C MET A 197 5.39 6.95 -9.69
N VAL A 198 5.72 7.18 -10.96
CA VAL A 198 6.68 6.34 -11.70
C VAL A 198 8.08 6.46 -11.10
N MET A 199 8.55 7.69 -10.83
CA MET A 199 9.86 7.90 -10.19
C MET A 199 9.91 7.24 -8.82
N LYS A 200 8.86 7.39 -8.01
CA LYS A 200 8.74 6.76 -6.70
C LYS A 200 8.78 5.24 -6.82
N THR A 201 8.05 4.67 -7.78
CA THR A 201 8.02 3.21 -8.01
C THR A 201 9.40 2.69 -8.37
N PHE A 202 10.09 3.37 -9.28
CA PHE A 202 11.43 2.98 -9.71
C PHE A 202 12.46 3.09 -8.58
N ILE A 203 12.46 4.19 -7.82
CA ILE A 203 13.36 4.40 -6.68
C ILE A 203 13.13 3.35 -5.59
N SER A 204 11.87 3.12 -5.24
CA SER A 204 11.53 2.14 -4.21
C SER A 204 11.86 0.73 -4.67
N LEU A 205 11.58 0.37 -5.94
CA LEU A 205 11.86 -0.96 -6.48
C LEU A 205 13.36 -1.22 -6.50
N SER A 206 14.14 -0.25 -6.98
CA SER A 206 15.60 -0.33 -7.00
C SER A 206 16.16 -0.47 -5.58
N SER A 207 15.66 0.33 -4.63
CA SER A 207 16.04 0.22 -3.21
C SER A 207 15.75 -1.18 -2.65
N GLY A 208 14.56 -1.73 -2.90
CA GLY A 208 14.17 -3.05 -2.44
C GLY A 208 15.04 -4.17 -3.03
N ILE A 209 15.33 -4.11 -4.33
CA ILE A 209 16.23 -5.06 -5.01
C ILE A 209 17.65 -4.96 -4.45
N LEU A 210 18.19 -3.75 -4.30
CA LEU A 210 19.54 -3.53 -3.77
C LEU A 210 19.65 -4.07 -2.34
N ILE A 211 18.67 -3.80 -1.48
CA ILE A 211 18.64 -4.32 -0.12
C ILE A 211 18.51 -5.85 -0.12
N GLY A 212 17.66 -6.42 -0.97
CA GLY A 212 17.52 -7.88 -1.09
C GLY A 212 18.82 -8.55 -1.54
N ILE A 213 19.51 -8.01 -2.54
CA ILE A 213 20.81 -8.51 -3.00
C ILE A 213 21.85 -8.39 -1.88
N TRP A 214 21.89 -7.24 -1.20
CA TRP A 214 22.82 -7.01 -0.11
C TRP A 214 22.64 -8.03 1.03
N LEU A 215 21.40 -8.29 1.44
CA LEU A 215 21.09 -9.28 2.46
C LEU A 215 21.42 -10.70 2.01
N ALA A 216 21.20 -11.03 0.73
CA ALA A 216 21.59 -12.32 0.17
C ALA A 216 23.11 -12.53 0.19
N LEU A 217 23.89 -11.48 -0.13
CA LEU A 217 25.36 -11.51 -0.06
C LEU A 217 25.88 -11.66 1.38
N LEU A 218 25.18 -11.08 2.35
CA LEU A 218 25.51 -11.21 3.78
C LEU A 218 25.07 -12.55 4.39
N GLY A 219 24.35 -13.40 3.64
CA GLY A 219 23.81 -14.66 4.15
C GLY A 219 22.66 -14.47 5.16
N VAL A 220 21.94 -13.36 5.08
CA VAL A 220 20.77 -13.10 5.93
C VAL A 220 19.57 -13.85 5.38
N ASP A 221 18.81 -14.49 6.26
CA ASP A 221 17.62 -15.26 5.90
C ASP A 221 16.51 -14.37 5.27
N PHE A 222 15.77 -14.96 4.33
CA PHE A 222 14.62 -14.34 3.65
C PHE A 222 14.91 -12.99 2.95
N PRO A 223 15.97 -12.88 2.11
CA PRO A 223 16.36 -11.63 1.47
C PRO A 223 15.25 -11.03 0.58
N VAL A 224 14.44 -11.89 -0.04
CA VAL A 224 13.29 -11.49 -0.86
C VAL A 224 12.20 -10.82 -0.02
N LEU A 225 11.90 -11.34 1.17
CA LEU A 225 10.91 -10.76 2.08
C LEU A 225 11.35 -9.37 2.55
N TRP A 226 12.60 -9.25 2.98
CA TRP A 226 13.16 -7.98 3.44
C TRP A 226 13.31 -6.95 2.32
N GLY A 227 13.73 -7.36 1.13
CA GLY A 227 13.77 -6.50 -0.06
C GLY A 227 12.38 -5.99 -0.44
N PHE A 228 11.36 -6.84 -0.39
CA PHE A 228 9.97 -6.43 -0.61
C PHE A 228 9.45 -5.49 0.47
N LEU A 229 9.77 -5.75 1.75
CA LEU A 229 9.39 -4.87 2.83
C LEU A 229 10.07 -3.50 2.69
N ALA A 230 11.35 -3.47 2.33
CA ALA A 230 12.08 -2.25 2.04
C ALA A 230 11.48 -1.47 0.87
N PHE A 231 11.07 -2.17 -0.20
CA PHE A 231 10.29 -1.59 -1.29
C PHE A 231 9.01 -0.92 -0.77
N LEU A 232 8.17 -1.64 -0.02
CA LEU A 232 6.89 -1.13 0.48
C LEU A 232 7.06 0.08 1.42
N LEU A 233 7.99 -0.02 2.37
CA LEU A 233 8.27 1.03 3.35
C LEU A 233 8.83 2.28 2.69
N ASN A 234 9.65 2.13 1.65
CA ASN A 234 10.13 3.27 0.88
C ASN A 234 9.01 3.86 0.00
N TYR A 235 8.14 3.01 -0.54
CA TYR A 235 7.12 3.39 -1.51
C TYR A 235 5.95 4.16 -0.91
N VAL A 236 5.41 3.71 0.22
CA VAL A 236 4.31 4.36 0.95
C VAL A 236 4.90 5.21 2.09
N PRO A 237 5.00 6.55 1.93
CA PRO A 237 5.39 7.41 3.02
C PRO A 237 4.38 7.22 4.16
N ASN A 238 4.85 7.19 5.41
CA ASN A 238 4.10 7.00 6.67
C ASN A 238 3.98 5.57 7.20
N LEU A 239 4.28 4.50 6.44
CA LEU A 239 4.32 3.15 7.05
C LEU A 239 5.41 3.03 8.12
N GLY A 240 6.56 3.68 7.91
CA GLY A 240 7.65 3.72 8.89
C GLY A 240 7.26 4.36 10.21
N SER A 241 6.47 5.45 10.18
CA SER A 241 5.97 6.10 11.40
C SER A 241 4.87 5.30 12.10
N ILE A 242 4.05 4.53 11.37
CA ILE A 242 3.07 3.62 11.97
C ILE A 242 3.76 2.44 12.65
N ILE A 243 4.78 1.83 12.02
CA ILE A 243 5.57 0.74 12.63
C ILE A 243 6.33 1.25 13.85
N ALA A 244 6.89 2.47 13.80
CA ALA A 244 7.55 3.09 14.94
C ALA A 244 6.59 3.47 16.09
N ALA A 245 5.29 3.57 15.83
CA ALA A 245 4.27 3.92 16.82
C ALA A 245 3.60 2.71 17.48
N VAL A 246 3.88 1.48 17.03
CA VAL A 246 3.44 0.28 17.75
C VAL A 246 4.25 0.21 19.05
N PRO A 247 3.62 0.29 20.23
CA PRO A 247 4.34 0.20 21.50
C PRO A 247 5.04 -1.15 21.60
N ALA A 248 6.34 -1.12 21.88
CA ALA A 248 7.15 -2.28 22.25
C ALA A 248 6.74 -2.84 23.62
#